data_AF-A0A7Y6PG62-F1
#
_entry.id   AF-A0A7Y6PG62-F1
#
_cell.length_a   1.000
_cell.length_b   1.000
_cell.length_c   1.000
_cell.angle_alpha   90.00
_cell.angle_beta   90.00
_cell.angle_gamma   90.00
#
_symmetry.space_group_name_H-M   'P 1'
#
loop_
_entity.id
_entity.type
_entity.pdbx_description
1 polymer ?
#
loop_
_entity_poly.entity_id
_entity_poly.type
_entity_poly.pdbx_seq_one_letter_code
_entity_poly.pdbx_strand_id
1 'polypeptide(L)'
;MIFNLNNSFEHDRFKEYVNQLYKQKAIVEVKKKLPNRTLAQNSYLHLLLGYFGSEYGCSLDEAKIDFYKRTCNRDLFERKTVNKKGKEVTYLRSSAELTTGEMTLSIDRFRNWSASVAGIYLPAANEQQMLIYAQQEIERNNEFI
;
A
#
# COMPACT_ATOMS: atom_id res chain seq x y z
N MET A 1 -1.33 15.62 2.97
CA MET A 1 -0.67 15.48 4.28
C MET A 1 -1.65 15.05 5.35
N ILE A 2 -1.42 13.86 5.91
CA ILE A 2 -2.17 13.30 7.03
C ILE A 2 -1.36 13.44 8.32
N PHE A 3 -2.01 13.85 9.41
CA PHE A 3 -1.41 13.93 10.74
C PHE A 3 -2.12 13.00 11.71
N ASN A 4 -1.34 12.27 12.52
CA ASN A 4 -1.84 11.42 13.59
C ASN A 4 -1.71 12.15 14.94
N LEU A 5 -2.79 12.80 15.38
CA LEU A 5 -2.78 13.53 16.66
C LEU A 5 -2.81 12.62 17.90
N ASN A 6 -2.88 11.29 17.76
CA ASN A 6 -2.57 10.40 18.88
C ASN A 6 -1.06 10.27 19.11
N ASN A 7 -0.24 10.65 18.13
CA ASN A 7 1.21 10.74 18.24
C ASN A 7 1.58 12.15 18.73
N SER A 8 2.14 12.27 19.94
CA SER A 8 2.53 13.55 20.53
C SER A 8 3.58 14.30 19.69
N PHE A 9 4.47 13.58 18.99
CA PHE A 9 5.49 14.18 18.13
C PHE A 9 4.90 14.92 16.92
N GLU A 10 3.67 14.61 16.52
CA GLU A 10 3.01 15.26 15.38
C GLU A 10 2.20 16.50 15.78
N HIS A 11 2.02 16.77 17.08
CA HIS A 11 1.23 17.91 17.55
C HIS A 11 1.83 19.24 17.10
N ASP A 12 3.14 19.42 17.30
CA ASP A 12 3.83 20.66 16.95
C ASP A 12 3.93 20.81 15.44
N ARG A 13 4.27 19.74 14.71
CA ARG A 13 4.30 19.74 13.24
C ARG A 13 2.95 20.09 12.63
N PHE A 14 1.86 19.57 13.19
CA PHE A 14 0.50 19.90 12.77
C PHE A 14 0.18 21.38 12.99
N LYS A 15 0.48 21.92 14.18
CA LYS A 15 0.26 23.34 14.49
C LYS A 15 1.07 24.24 13.55
N GLU A 16 2.34 23.92 13.33
CA GLU A 16 3.20 24.67 12.41
C GLU A 16 2.62 24.70 10.99
N TYR A 17 2.22 23.53 10.48
CA TYR A 17 1.63 23.42 9.14
C TYR A 17 0.32 24.23 9.02
N VAL A 18 -0.59 24.11 9.98
CA VAL A 18 -1.85 24.89 9.99
C VAL A 18 -1.57 26.39 10.08
N ASN A 19 -0.61 26.80 10.92
CA ASN A 19 -0.22 28.20 11.04
C ASN A 19 0.36 28.76 9.74
N GLN A 20 1.12 27.96 8.97
CA GLN A 20 1.60 28.35 7.65
C GLN A 20 0.45 28.55 6.67
N LEU A 21 -0.47 27.59 6.57
CA LEU A 21 -1.66 27.69 5.71
C LEU A 21 -2.53 28.92 6.06
N TYR A 22 -2.67 29.20 7.35
CA TYR A 22 -3.39 30.36 7.85
C TYR A 22 -2.74 31.68 7.38
N LYS A 23 -1.41 31.80 7.50
CA LYS A 23 -0.66 32.98 7.01
C LYS A 23 -0.79 33.15 5.50
N GLN A 24 -0.82 32.05 4.75
CA GLN A 24 -0.99 32.05 3.29
C GLN A 24 -2.41 32.39 2.84
N LYS A 25 -3.38 32.50 3.77
CA LYS A 25 -4.82 32.64 3.47
C LYS A 25 -5.30 31.57 2.49
N ALA A 26 -4.76 30.36 2.63
CA ALA A 26 -5.10 29.24 1.76
C ALA A 26 -6.54 28.78 2.00
N ILE A 27 -7.20 28.29 0.94
CA ILE A 27 -8.47 27.56 1.08
C ILE A 27 -8.13 26.17 1.63
N VAL A 28 -8.70 25.80 2.78
CA VAL A 28 -8.38 24.54 3.48
C VAL A 28 -9.65 23.72 3.74
N GLU A 29 -9.52 22.40 3.62
CA GLU A 29 -10.53 21.44 4.09
C GLU A 29 -9.98 20.73 5.35
N VAL A 30 -10.72 20.81 6.46
CA VAL A 30 -10.38 20.11 7.70
C VAL A 30 -11.41 19.02 7.95
N LYS A 31 -10.97 17.77 7.97
CA LYS A 31 -11.83 16.61 8.18
C LYS A 31 -11.24 15.69 9.24
N LYS A 32 -12.05 15.35 10.24
CA LYS A 32 -11.72 14.27 11.18
C LYS A 32 -11.80 12.94 10.43
N LYS A 33 -10.66 12.28 10.22
CA LYS A 33 -10.66 10.86 9.81
C LYS A 33 -10.94 10.00 11.04
N LEU A 34 -12.06 9.29 11.02
CA LEU A 34 -12.31 8.23 11.99
C LEU A 34 -11.34 7.07 11.71
N PRO A 35 -10.80 6.40 12.74
CA PRO A 35 -10.05 5.18 12.53
C PRO A 35 -11.00 4.15 11.89
N ASN A 36 -10.78 3.84 10.61
CA ASN A 36 -11.51 2.76 9.96
C ASN A 36 -11.10 1.46 10.66
N ARG A 37 -12.03 0.81 11.37
CA ARG A 37 -11.75 -0.40 12.16
C ARG A 37 -11.05 -1.50 11.35
N THR A 38 -11.22 -1.54 10.02
CA THR A 38 -10.42 -2.36 9.10
C THR A 38 -10.51 -1.78 7.69
N LEU A 39 -9.40 -1.77 6.94
CA LEU A 39 -9.45 -1.49 5.50
C LEU A 39 -10.10 -2.68 4.77
N ALA A 40 -10.86 -2.41 3.70
CA ALA A 40 -11.23 -3.46 2.76
C ALA A 40 -9.96 -4.13 2.22
N GLN A 41 -9.97 -5.45 2.00
CA GLN A 41 -8.78 -6.21 1.64
C GLN A 41 -8.03 -5.62 0.44
N ASN A 42 -8.75 -5.15 -0.58
CA ASN A 42 -8.15 -4.47 -1.73
C ASN A 42 -7.46 -3.16 -1.34
N SER A 43 -8.10 -2.31 -0.53
CA SER A 43 -7.50 -1.06 -0.05
C SER A 43 -6.26 -1.33 0.80
N TYR A 44 -6.30 -2.37 1.62
CA TYR A 44 -5.15 -2.81 2.42
C TYR A 44 -4.00 -3.30 1.55
N LEU A 45 -4.26 -4.16 0.57
CA LEU A 45 -3.23 -4.60 -0.40
C LEU A 45 -2.61 -3.40 -1.12
N HIS A 46 -3.43 -2.46 -1.60
CA HIS A 46 -2.93 -1.27 -2.28
C HIS A 46 -2.01 -0.41 -1.39
N LEU A 47 -2.37 -0.24 -0.12
CA LEU A 47 -1.51 0.44 0.85
C LEU A 47 -0.17 -0.27 1.03
N LEU A 48 -0.19 -1.61 1.20
CA LEU A 48 1.04 -2.39 1.37
C LEU A 48 1.95 -2.33 0.14
N LEU A 49 1.38 -2.38 -1.07
CA LEU A 49 2.14 -2.27 -2.31
C LEU A 49 2.80 -0.89 -2.43
N GLY A 50 2.06 0.18 -2.11
CA GLY A 50 2.61 1.53 -2.14
C GLY A 50 3.73 1.72 -1.11
N TYR A 51 3.53 1.22 0.10
CA TYR A 51 4.52 1.31 1.17
C TYR A 51 5.77 0.49 0.85
N PHE A 52 5.59 -0.75 0.35
CA PHE A 52 6.71 -1.55 -0.12
C PHE A 52 7.48 -0.84 -1.24
N GLY A 53 6.80 -0.29 -2.24
CA GLY A 53 7.45 0.44 -3.33
C GLY A 53 8.22 1.66 -2.83
N SER A 54 7.65 2.39 -1.86
CA SER A 54 8.29 3.52 -1.18
C SER A 54 9.59 3.14 -0.48
N GLU A 55 9.59 2.05 0.28
CA GLU A 55 10.77 1.58 1.03
C GLU A 55 11.80 0.87 0.14
N TYR A 56 11.34 0.09 -0.84
CA TYR A 56 12.20 -0.67 -1.74
C TYR A 56 12.79 0.19 -2.87
N GLY A 57 12.17 1.34 -3.17
CA GLY A 57 12.57 2.21 -4.27
C GLY A 57 12.09 1.74 -5.64
N CYS A 58 10.89 1.17 -5.72
CA CYS A 58 10.27 0.76 -6.99
C CYS A 58 8.87 1.35 -7.18
N SER A 59 8.40 1.36 -8.41
CA SER A 59 7.04 1.80 -8.72
C SER A 59 5.99 0.86 -8.12
N LEU A 60 4.76 1.38 -7.96
CA LEU A 60 3.62 0.58 -7.50
C LEU A 60 3.34 -0.61 -8.44
N ASP A 61 3.53 -0.42 -9.75
CA ASP A 61 3.30 -1.48 -10.74
C ASP A 61 4.39 -2.56 -10.69
N GLU A 62 5.66 -2.19 -10.47
CA GLU A 62 6.74 -3.16 -10.23
C GLU A 62 6.50 -3.95 -8.94
N ALA A 63 6.17 -3.26 -7.83
CA ALA A 63 5.77 -3.87 -6.56
C ALA A 63 4.66 -4.92 -6.77
N LYS A 64 3.66 -4.56 -7.58
CA LYS A 64 2.50 -5.40 -7.87
C LYS A 64 2.82 -6.58 -8.79
N ILE A 65 3.52 -6.36 -9.89
CA ILE A 65 3.74 -7.39 -10.91
C ILE A 65 4.88 -8.32 -10.52
N ASP A 66 6.04 -7.78 -10.18
CA ASP A 66 7.26 -8.57 -10.01
C ASP A 66 7.34 -9.19 -8.62
N PHE A 67 7.02 -8.43 -7.58
CA PHE A 67 7.12 -8.93 -6.21
C PHE A 67 5.83 -9.62 -5.76
N TYR A 68 4.70 -8.91 -5.78
CA TYR A 68 3.46 -9.45 -5.25
C TYR A 68 2.91 -10.62 -6.07
N LYS A 69 2.81 -10.49 -7.40
CA LYS A 69 2.24 -11.56 -8.26
C LYS A 69 3.25 -12.64 -8.63
N ARG A 70 4.39 -12.28 -9.21
CA ARG A 70 5.34 -13.27 -9.76
C ARG A 70 6.20 -13.95 -8.70
N THR A 71 6.72 -13.20 -7.73
CA THR A 71 7.56 -13.75 -6.67
C THR A 71 6.75 -14.46 -5.59
N CYS A 72 5.76 -13.75 -5.01
CA CYS A 72 5.07 -14.25 -3.82
C CYS A 72 3.89 -15.19 -4.11
N ASN A 73 3.23 -15.02 -5.26
CA ASN A 73 1.89 -15.58 -5.50
C ASN A 73 1.72 -16.16 -6.91
N ARG A 74 2.79 -16.73 -7.47
CA ARG A 74 2.84 -17.21 -8.85
C ARG A 74 1.70 -18.17 -9.18
N ASP A 75 1.46 -19.14 -8.31
CA ASP A 75 0.39 -20.13 -8.38
C ASP A 75 -1.01 -19.49 -8.42
N LEU A 76 -1.22 -18.42 -7.67
CA LEU A 76 -2.50 -17.73 -7.60
C LEU A 76 -2.77 -16.85 -8.82
N PHE A 77 -1.74 -16.32 -9.49
CA PHE A 77 -1.90 -15.33 -10.56
C PHE A 77 -1.56 -15.83 -11.97
N GLU A 78 -0.63 -16.74 -12.13
CA GLU A 78 -0.14 -17.18 -13.43
C GLU A 78 -1.13 -18.15 -14.08
N ARG A 79 -1.53 -17.86 -15.31
CA ARG A 79 -2.45 -18.67 -16.11
C ARG A 79 -1.90 -18.83 -17.51
N LYS A 80 -2.19 -19.97 -18.13
CA LYS A 80 -1.84 -20.25 -19.53
C LYS A 80 -3.09 -20.12 -20.38
N THR A 81 -2.96 -19.45 -21.51
CA THR A 81 -4.00 -19.38 -22.54
C THR A 81 -3.37 -19.53 -23.92
N VAL A 82 -4.17 -19.91 -24.91
CA VAL A 82 -3.73 -20.01 -26.29
C VAL A 82 -4.07 -18.69 -26.98
N ASN A 83 -3.05 -18.00 -27.48
CA ASN A 83 -3.26 -16.75 -28.21
C ASN A 83 -3.90 -17.04 -29.59
N LYS A 84 -4.43 -16.01 -30.27
CA LYS A 84 -5.08 -16.11 -31.59
C LYS A 84 -4.21 -16.78 -32.68
N LYS A 85 -2.89 -16.89 -32.45
CA LYS A 85 -1.92 -17.58 -33.32
C LYS A 85 -1.66 -19.04 -32.93
N GLY A 86 -2.44 -19.63 -32.03
CA GLY A 86 -2.25 -21.02 -31.59
C GLY A 86 -1.06 -21.26 -30.66
N LYS A 87 -0.39 -20.20 -30.17
CA LYS A 87 0.75 -20.32 -29.25
C LYS A 87 0.30 -20.20 -27.80
N GLU A 88 0.81 -21.07 -26.93
CA GLU A 88 0.64 -20.92 -25.50
C GLU A 88 1.33 -19.65 -25.02
N VAL A 89 0.56 -18.79 -24.34
CA VAL A 89 1.05 -17.57 -23.70
C VAL A 89 0.65 -17.61 -22.24
N THR A 90 1.58 -17.14 -21.40
CA THR A 90 1.38 -17.04 -19.97
C THR A 90 0.99 -15.61 -19.62
N TYR A 91 -0.08 -15.44 -18.84
CA TYR A 91 -0.57 -14.14 -18.40
C TYR A 91 -0.85 -14.15 -16.90
N LEU A 92 -0.90 -12.96 -16.31
CA LEU A 92 -1.25 -12.77 -14.91
C LEU A 92 -2.71 -12.32 -14.80
N ARG A 93 -3.54 -13.08 -14.10
CA ARG A 93 -4.93 -12.67 -13.84
C ARG A 93 -5.04 -11.45 -12.91
N SER A 94 -6.21 -10.82 -12.88
CA SER A 94 -6.45 -9.66 -12.01
C SER A 94 -6.55 -10.08 -10.53
N SER A 95 -6.16 -9.21 -9.60
CA SER A 95 -6.42 -9.41 -8.17
C SER A 95 -7.91 -9.33 -7.84
N ALA A 96 -8.71 -8.70 -8.70
CA ALA A 96 -10.17 -8.67 -8.58
C ALA A 96 -10.84 -10.04 -8.81
N GLU A 97 -10.13 -10.98 -9.43
CA GLU A 97 -10.61 -12.35 -9.67
C GLU A 97 -10.26 -13.33 -8.54
N LEU A 98 -9.58 -12.84 -7.49
CA LEU A 98 -9.31 -13.66 -6.30
C LEU A 98 -10.55 -13.75 -5.43
N THR A 99 -10.77 -14.93 -4.87
CA THR A 99 -11.67 -15.11 -3.72
C THR A 99 -11.12 -14.42 -2.48
N THR A 100 -11.97 -14.14 -1.50
CA THR A 100 -11.58 -13.57 -0.19
C THR A 100 -10.48 -14.40 0.51
N GLY A 101 -10.55 -15.74 0.37
CA GLY A 101 -9.55 -16.64 0.94
C GLY A 101 -8.20 -16.54 0.22
N GLU A 102 -8.22 -16.56 -1.12
CA GLU A 102 -7.00 -16.38 -1.92
C GLU A 102 -6.36 -15.01 -1.67
N MET A 103 -7.17 -13.95 -1.52
CA MET A 103 -6.68 -12.60 -1.22
C MET A 103 -6.00 -12.53 0.15
N THR A 104 -6.58 -13.17 1.17
CA THR A 104 -5.98 -13.22 2.51
C THR A 104 -4.63 -13.93 2.45
N LEU A 105 -4.60 -15.11 1.82
CA LEU A 105 -3.38 -15.90 1.65
C LEU A 105 -2.31 -15.13 0.86
N SER A 106 -2.70 -14.43 -0.21
CA SER A 106 -1.75 -13.72 -1.05
C SER A 106 -1.12 -12.51 -0.35
N ILE A 107 -1.89 -11.83 0.49
CA ILE A 107 -1.39 -10.75 1.34
C ILE A 107 -0.45 -11.30 2.41
N ASP A 108 -0.80 -12.38 3.11
CA ASP A 108 0.07 -12.95 4.14
C ASP A 108 1.40 -13.45 3.56
N ARG A 109 1.38 -14.11 2.40
CA ARG A 109 2.59 -14.50 1.66
C ARG A 109 3.47 -13.29 1.34
N PHE A 110 2.87 -12.20 0.87
CA PHE A 110 3.61 -10.98 0.54
C PHE A 110 4.24 -10.34 1.77
N ARG A 111 3.51 -10.25 2.89
CA ARG A 111 4.03 -9.71 4.16
C ARG A 111 5.19 -10.53 4.70
N ASN A 112 5.04 -11.86 4.69
CA ASN A 112 6.08 -12.77 5.15
C ASN A 112 7.33 -12.70 4.26
N TRP A 113 7.16 -12.71 2.94
CA TRP A 113 8.27 -12.57 1.99
C TRP A 113 8.97 -11.21 2.14
N SER A 114 8.22 -10.12 2.24
CA SER A 114 8.78 -8.77 2.41
C SER A 114 9.64 -8.67 3.67
N ALA A 115 9.14 -9.18 4.80
CA ALA A 115 9.90 -9.15 6.06
C ALA A 115 11.13 -10.06 6.03
N SER A 116 11.02 -11.26 5.44
CA SER A 116 12.10 -12.26 5.48
C SER A 116 13.18 -12.08 4.42
N VAL A 117 12.82 -11.58 3.23
CA VAL A 117 13.72 -11.47 2.08
C VAL A 117 14.11 -10.02 1.82
N ALA A 118 13.13 -9.11 1.79
CA ALA A 118 13.40 -7.70 1.51
C ALA A 118 13.78 -6.89 2.76
N GLY A 119 13.61 -7.46 3.96
CA GLY A 119 13.85 -6.75 5.23
C GLY A 119 12.86 -5.62 5.52
N ILE A 120 11.77 -5.53 4.76
CA ILE A 120 10.76 -4.46 4.87
C ILE A 120 9.55 -5.03 5.60
N TYR A 121 9.26 -4.47 6.77
CA TYR A 121 8.11 -4.87 7.57
C TYR A 121 6.81 -4.28 7.01
N LEU A 122 5.86 -5.15 6.65
CA LEU A 122 4.53 -4.75 6.18
C LEU A 122 3.49 -4.92 7.31
N PRO A 123 2.83 -3.84 7.76
CA PRO A 123 1.95 -3.86 8.93
C PRO A 123 0.72 -4.72 8.71
N ALA A 124 0.19 -5.33 9.78
CA ALA A 124 -1.07 -6.06 9.74
C ALA A 124 -2.28 -5.12 9.65
N ALA A 125 -3.43 -5.66 9.22
CA ALA A 125 -4.67 -4.89 9.07
C ALA A 125 -5.21 -4.29 10.40
N ASN A 126 -4.82 -4.87 11.55
CA ASN A 126 -5.18 -4.38 12.88
C ASN A 126 -4.18 -3.35 13.45
N GLU A 127 -3.03 -3.14 12.80
CA GLU A 127 -1.97 -2.24 13.27
C GLU A 127 -2.18 -0.80 12.76
N GLN A 128 -3.28 -0.18 13.22
CA GLN A 128 -3.77 1.11 12.73
C GLN A 128 -2.71 2.21 12.71
N GLN A 129 -1.86 2.30 13.75
CA GLN A 129 -0.80 3.31 13.81
C GLN A 129 0.24 3.12 12.70
N MET A 130 0.65 1.87 12.44
CA MET A 130 1.59 1.56 11.37
C MET A 130 0.96 1.72 9.98
N LEU A 131 -0.34 1.47 9.83
CA LEU A 131 -1.04 1.74 8.57
C LEU A 131 -1.10 3.24 8.26
N ILE A 132 -1.29 4.09 9.28
CA ILE A 132 -1.24 5.55 9.11
C ILE A 132 0.19 5.99 8.76
N TYR A 133 1.19 5.45 9.44
CA TYR A 133 2.60 5.71 9.12
C TYR A 133 2.92 5.34 7.67
N ALA A 134 2.55 4.14 7.23
CA ALA A 134 2.74 3.70 5.85
C ALA A 134 2.07 4.65 4.84
N GLN A 135 0.88 5.16 5.16
CA GLN A 135 0.20 6.14 4.31
C GLN A 135 0.95 7.48 4.25
N GLN A 136 1.52 7.94 5.37
CA GLN A 136 2.34 9.16 5.43
C GLN A 136 3.62 9.01 4.61
N GLU A 137 4.31 7.87 4.67
CA GLU A 137 5.54 7.63 3.90
C GLU A 137 5.27 7.61 2.39
N ILE A 138 4.16 6.99 1.95
CA ILE A 138 3.74 7.04 0.54
C ILE A 138 3.46 8.48 0.09
N GLU A 139 2.76 9.29 0.92
CA GLU A 139 2.52 10.70 0.61
C GLU A 139 3.83 11.49 0.49
N ARG A 140 4.79 11.25 1.39
CA ARG A 140 6.10 11.92 1.33
C ARG A 140 6.86 11.59 0.05
N ASN A 141 6.93 10.31 -0.33
CA ASN A 141 7.66 9.93 -1.53
C ASN A 141 7.01 10.42 -2.83
N ASN A 142 5.68 10.60 -2.85
CA ASN A 142 5.02 11.28 -3.97
C ASN A 142 5.35 12.77 -4.08
N GLU A 143 5.82 13.44 -3.01
CA GLU A 143 6.27 14.83 -3.07
C GLU A 143 7.69 14.98 -3.67
N PHE A 144 8.41 13.87 -3.87
CA PHE A 144 9.77 13.85 -4.41
C PHE A 144 9.89 13.30 -5.85
N ILE A 145 8.77 12.91 -6.47
CA ILE A 145 8.66 12.48 -7.89
C ILE A 145 7.94 13.58 -8.68
#